data_AF-A0A924E060-F1
#
_entry.id   AF-A0A924E060-F1
#
_cell.length_a   1.000
_cell.length_b   1.000
_cell.length_c   1.000
_cell.angle_alpha   90.00
_cell.angle_beta   90.00
_cell.angle_gamma   90.00
#
_symmetry.space_group_name_H-M   'P 1'
#
loop_
_entity.id
_entity.type
_entity.pdbx_description
1 polymer ?
#
loop_
_entity_poly.entity_id
_entity_poly.type
_entity_poly.pdbx_seq_one_letter_code
_entity_poly.pdbx_strand_id
1 'polypeptide(L)' 'MPRILVIEDEANVQETIRTFLEEEGYLVSLAGNGVAGIAQA' A
#
# COMPACT_ATOMS: atom_id res chain seq x y z
N MET A 1 11.61 9.87 5.34
CA MET A 1 11.51 8.71 4.43
C MET A 1 10.21 8.83 3.66
N PRO A 2 10.20 8.69 2.33
CA PRO A 2 8.96 8.75 1.55
C PRO A 2 8.03 7.59 1.94
N ARG A 3 6.73 7.88 1.99
CA ARG A 3 5.67 6.91 2.26
C ARG A 3 4.87 6.68 0.98
N ILE A 4 4.57 5.43 0.67
CA ILE A 4 3.77 5.02 -0.49
C ILE A 4 2.43 4.47 0.00
N LEU A 5 1.33 4.97 -0.57
CA LEU A 5 -0.01 4.40 -0.40
C LEU A 5 -0.29 3.44 -1.56
N VAL A 6 -0.56 2.18 -1.23
CA VAL A 6 -0.97 1.15 -2.19
C VAL A 6 -2.48 0.95 -2.06
N ILE A 7 -3.20 1.16 -3.16
CA ILE A 7 -4.64 0.91 -3.26
C ILE A 7 -4.83 -0.30 -4.16
N GLU A 8 -5.28 -1.41 -3.58
CA GLU A 8 -5.38 -2.72 -4.25
C GLU A 8 -6.47 -3.54 -3.56
N ASP A 9 -7.44 -4.08 -4.30
CA ASP A 9 -8.61 -4.78 -3.76
C ASP A 9 -8.38 -6.26 -3.51
N GLU A 10 -7.41 -6.88 -4.19
CA GLU A 10 -7.01 -8.27 -3.94
C GLU A 10 -5.91 -8.38 -2.86
N ALA A 11 -6.24 -8.98 -1.71
CA ALA A 11 -5.36 -9.00 -0.54
C ALA A 11 -3.98 -9.67 -0.76
N ASN A 12 -3.92 -10.72 -1.59
CA ASN A 12 -2.68 -11.41 -1.97
C ASN A 12 -1.77 -10.51 -2.84
N VAL A 13 -2.35 -9.75 -3.75
CA VAL A 13 -1.62 -8.80 -4.60
C VAL A 13 -1.14 -7.63 -3.74
N GLN A 14 -2.01 -7.10 -2.88
CA GLN A 14 -1.69 -6.01 -1.96
C GLN A 14 -0.49 -6.33 -1.06
N GLU A 15 -0.45 -7.54 -0.46
CA GLU A 15 0.67 -7.95 0.40
C GLU A 15 1.97 -8.17 -0.39
N THR A 16 1.86 -8.65 -1.63
CA THR A 16 3.01 -8.82 -2.52
C THR A 16 3.66 -7.47 -2.82
N ILE A 17 2.85 -6.45 -3.15
CA ILE A 17 3.33 -5.09 -3.42
C ILE A 17 3.92 -4.47 -2.14
N ARG A 18 3.27 -4.65 -0.99
CA ARG A 18 3.77 -4.19 0.31
C ARG A 18 5.18 -4.72 0.58
N THR A 19 5.34 -6.04 0.50
CA THR A 19 6.60 -6.72 0.81
C THR A 19 7.72 -6.19 -0.08
N PHE A 20 7.48 -6.12 -1.40
CA PHE A 20 8.46 -5.61 -2.35
C PHE A 20 8.91 -4.17 -2.04
N LEU A 21 7.97 -3.27 -1.73
CA LEU A 21 8.30 -1.88 -1.43
C LEU A 21 8.98 -1.71 -0.06
N GLU A 22 8.59 -2.48 0.94
CA GLU A 22 9.25 -2.45 2.25
C GLU A 22 10.68 -3.00 2.19
N GLU A 23 10.94 -4.04 1.38
CA GLU A 23 12.29 -4.56 1.12
C GLU A 23 13.21 -3.51 0.46
N GLU A 24 12.64 -2.66 -0.40
CA GLU A 24 13.35 -1.51 -0.99
C GLU A 24 13.49 -0.30 -0.02
N GLY A 25 13.02 -0.43 1.22
CA GLY A 25 13.18 0.56 2.29
C GLY A 25 12.10 1.66 2.33
N TYR A 26 10.99 1.49 1.62
CA TYR A 26 9.86 2.42 1.69
C TYR A 26 8.98 2.13 2.91
N LEU A 27 8.32 3.19 3.42
CA LEU A 27 7.19 3.02 4.33
C LEU A 27 5.92 2.84 3.51
N VAL A 28 5.16 1.77 3.75
CA VAL A 28 3.95 1.45 2.97
C VAL A 28 2.69 1.64 3.83
N SER A 29 1.64 2.17 3.22
CA SER A 29 0.27 2.18 3.76
C SER A 29 -0.66 1.50 2.76
N LEU A 30 -1.67 0.79 3.25
CA LEU A 30 -2.53 -0.07 2.44
C LEU A 30 -3.98 0.40 2.49
N ALA A 31 -4.67 0.30 1.36
CA ALA A 31 -6.10 0.50 1.27
C ALA A 31 -6.73 -0.51 0.29
N GLY A 32 -7.83 -1.15 0.71
CA GLY A 32 -8.55 -2.12 -0.13
C GLY A 32 -9.42 -1.51 -1.23
N ASN A 33 -9.55 -0.18 -1.28
CA ASN A 33 -10.34 0.53 -2.29
C ASN A 33 -10.03 2.03 -2.28
N GLY A 34 -10.53 2.74 -3.29
CA GLY A 34 -10.30 4.18 -3.45
C GLY A 34 -10.82 5.03 -2.29
N VAL A 35 -11.97 4.68 -1.69
CA VAL A 35 -12.53 5.45 -0.56
C VAL A 35 -11.62 5.34 0.66
N ALA A 36 -11.17 4.13 0.98
CA ALA A 36 -10.21 3.89 2.07
C ALA A 36 -8.86 4.54 1.80
N GLY A 37 -8.42 4.62 0.53
CA GLY A 37 -7.18 5.28 0.14
C GLY A 37 -7.24 6.80 0.32
N ILE A 38 -8.34 7.43 -0.13
CA ILE A 38 -8.56 8.87 0.04
C ILE A 38 -8.62 9.25 1.52
N ALA A 39 -9.22 8.42 2.38
CA ALA A 39 -9.28 8.67 3.82
C ALA A 39 -7.90 8.65 4.53
N GLN A 40 -6.87 8.12 3.86
CA GLN A 40 -5.49 8.05 4.36
C GLN A 40 -4.57 9.14 3.78
N ALA A 41 -5.08 9.95 2.85
CA ALA A 41 -4.35 11.05 2.21
C ALA A 41 -4.16 12.25 3.15
#